data_AF-A0A183PZ36-F1
#
_entry.id   AF-A0A183PZ36-F1
#
_cell.length_a   1.000
_cell.length_b   1.000
_cell.length_c   1.000
_cell.angle_alpha   90.00
_cell.angle_beta   90.00
_cell.angle_gamma   90.00
#
_symmetry.space_group_name_H-M   'P 1'
#
loop_
_entity.id
_entity.type
_entity.pdbx_description
1 polymer ?
#
loop_
_entity_poly.entity_id
_entity_poly.type
_entity_poly.pdbx_seq_one_letter_code
_entity_poly.pdbx_strand_id
1 'polypeptide(L)'
;MIIRTLPYSCEEVIQILRIRAQTEGIKVSEQAFTCLATVATDTTLRYAVQLLTPACRLAQLSGRDEVEPSDIEEVRSLFLNAKQSAKILTEHENQFMR
;
A
#
# COMPACT_ATOMS: atom_id res chain seq x y z
N MET A 1 -10.09 19.11 -27.74
CA MET A 1 -9.77 17.67 -27.72
C MET A 1 -9.67 17.24 -26.27
N ILE A 2 -10.44 16.24 -25.84
CA ILE A 2 -10.42 15.72 -24.46
C ILE A 2 -9.78 14.33 -24.51
N ILE A 3 -8.68 14.13 -23.77
CA ILE A 3 -8.01 12.82 -23.65
C ILE A 3 -8.45 12.18 -22.34
N ARG A 4 -8.94 10.94 -22.38
CA ARG A 4 -9.36 10.18 -21.19
C ARG A 4 -8.23 9.25 -20.73
N THR A 5 -8.05 9.12 -19.43
CA THR A 5 -7.15 8.14 -18.82
C THR A 5 -7.89 6.84 -18.51
N LEU A 6 -7.22 5.72 -18.73
CA LEU A 6 -7.73 4.38 -18.41
C LEU A 6 -7.14 3.89 -17.07
N PRO A 7 -7.84 3.00 -16.35
CA PRO A 7 -7.29 2.38 -15.15
C PRO A 7 -6.09 1.51 -15.51
N TYR A 8 -5.11 1.45 -14.61
CA TYR A 8 -3.92 0.63 -14.78
C TYR A 8 -4.23 -0.86 -14.61
N SER A 9 -3.52 -1.70 -15.35
CA SER A 9 -3.50 -3.15 -15.16
C SER A 9 -2.61 -3.54 -13.96
N CYS A 10 -2.75 -4.77 -13.46
CA CYS A 10 -1.90 -5.28 -12.37
C CYS A 10 -0.40 -5.22 -12.72
N GLU A 11 -0.04 -5.50 -13.97
CA GLU A 11 1.35 -5.45 -14.45
C GLU A 11 1.90 -4.02 -14.42
N GLU A 12 1.10 -3.05 -14.87
CA GLU A 12 1.45 -1.64 -14.83
C GLU A 12 1.59 -1.13 -13.39
N VAL A 13 0.72 -1.61 -12.48
CA VAL A 13 0.81 -1.30 -11.05
C VAL A 13 2.12 -1.79 -10.45
N ILE A 14 2.54 -3.03 -10.74
CA ILE A 14 3.83 -3.56 -10.28
C ILE A 14 4.98 -2.70 -10.82
N GLN A 15 4.94 -2.32 -12.09
CA GLN A 15 5.97 -1.49 -12.69
C GLN A 15 6.05 -0.10 -12.04
N ILE A 16 4.91 0.52 -11.76
CA ILE A 16 4.85 1.81 -11.05
C ILE A 16 5.44 1.68 -9.64
N LEU A 17 5.08 0.63 -8.91
CA LEU A 17 5.60 0.37 -7.57
C LEU A 17 7.11 0.13 -7.59
N ARG A 18 7.63 -0.60 -8.59
CA ARG A 18 9.07 -0.84 -8.75
C ARG A 18 9.83 0.47 -9.00
N ILE A 19 9.32 1.34 -9.88
CA ILE A 19 9.92 2.67 -10.12
C ILE A 19 9.91 3.50 -8.84
N ARG A 20 8.83 3.45 -8.05
CA ARG A 20 8.74 4.18 -6.77
C ARG A 20 9.72 3.66 -5.74
N ALA A 21 9.79 2.34 -5.53
CA ALA A 21 10.75 1.71 -4.64
C ALA A 21 12.20 2.08 -5.03
N GLN A 22 12.53 2.05 -6.31
CA GLN A 22 13.85 2.47 -6.81
C GLN A 22 14.13 3.96 -6.57
N THR A 23 13.13 4.83 -6.76
CA THR A 23 13.26 6.28 -6.53
C THR A 23 13.51 6.60 -5.06
N GLU A 24 12.86 5.86 -4.15
CA GLU A 24 13.00 6.02 -2.70
C GLU A 24 14.19 5.24 -2.13
N GLY A 25 14.91 4.45 -2.95
CA GLY A 25 16.04 3.64 -2.53
C GLY A 25 15.64 2.45 -1.63
N ILE A 26 14.40 1.99 -1.72
CA ILE A 26 13.85 0.90 -0.91
C ILE A 26 14.05 -0.42 -1.67
N LYS A 27 14.67 -1.40 -1.00
CA LYS A 27 14.77 -2.76 -1.53
C LYS A 27 13.52 -3.53 -1.13
N VAL A 28 12.83 -4.09 -2.11
CA VAL A 28 11.58 -4.83 -1.93
C VAL A 28 11.70 -6.13 -2.69
N SER A 29 11.32 -7.23 -2.05
CA SER A 29 11.34 -8.55 -2.68
C SER A 29 10.25 -8.68 -3.78
N GLU A 30 10.46 -9.56 -4.76
CA GLU A 30 9.48 -9.80 -5.83
C GLU A 30 8.13 -10.31 -5.30
N GLN A 31 8.15 -11.08 -4.20
CA GLN A 31 6.94 -11.54 -3.52
C GLN A 31 6.19 -10.38 -2.85
N ALA A 32 6.93 -9.44 -2.25
CA ALA A 32 6.39 -8.22 -1.67
C ALA A 32 5.74 -7.30 -2.74
N PHE A 33 6.34 -7.18 -3.94
CA PHE A 33 5.70 -6.44 -5.03
C PHE A 33 4.38 -7.05 -5.48
N THR A 34 4.31 -8.38 -5.54
CA THR A 34 3.07 -9.09 -5.88
C THR A 34 1.99 -8.84 -4.82
N CYS A 35 2.35 -8.88 -3.54
CA CYS A 35 1.43 -8.57 -2.44
C CYS A 35 0.98 -7.09 -2.47
N LEU A 36 1.87 -6.14 -2.75
CA LEU A 36 1.47 -4.73 -2.89
C LEU A 36 0.54 -4.51 -4.09
N ALA A 37 0.71 -5.25 -5.18
CA ALA A 37 -0.17 -5.16 -6.35
C ALA A 37 -1.58 -5.69 -6.06
N THR A 38 -1.72 -6.78 -5.28
CA THR A 38 -3.04 -7.25 -4.83
C THR A 38 -3.69 -6.24 -3.89
N VAL A 39 -2.93 -5.66 -2.95
CA VAL A 39 -3.41 -4.58 -2.07
C VAL A 39 -3.86 -3.36 -2.88
N ALA A 40 -3.11 -2.96 -3.90
CA ALA A 40 -3.46 -1.84 -4.77
C ALA A 40 -4.78 -2.08 -5.53
N THR A 41 -5.01 -3.32 -5.97
CA THR A 41 -6.24 -3.75 -6.66
C THR A 41 -7.45 -3.74 -5.72
N ASP A 42 -7.29 -4.23 -4.49
CA ASP A 42 -8.35 -4.21 -3.47
C ASP A 42 -8.74 -2.79 -3.03
N THR A 43 -7.74 -1.91 -3.00
CA THR A 43 -7.84 -0.56 -2.42
C THR A 43 -7.63 0.52 -3.47
N THR A 44 -6.45 1.15 -3.49
CA THR A 44 -6.02 2.14 -4.48
C THR A 44 -4.50 2.07 -4.64
N LEU A 45 -3.99 2.42 -5.82
CA LEU A 45 -2.56 2.55 -6.07
C LEU A 45 -1.86 3.51 -5.09
N ARG A 46 -2.54 4.59 -4.71
CA ARG A 46 -2.01 5.57 -3.74
C ARG A 46 -1.73 4.92 -2.39
N TYR A 47 -2.66 4.11 -1.90
CA TYR A 47 -2.51 3.41 -0.64
C TYR A 47 -1.32 2.44 -0.68
N ALA A 48 -1.18 1.65 -1.75
CA ALA A 48 -0.04 0.76 -1.91
C ALA A 48 1.31 1.49 -1.92
N VAL A 49 1.41 2.64 -2.60
CA VAL A 49 2.62 3.48 -2.57
C VAL A 49 2.91 4.00 -1.16
N GLN A 50 1.88 4.43 -0.42
CA GLN A 50 2.03 4.91 0.95
C GLN A 50 2.50 3.82 1.93
N LEU A 51 2.22 2.54 1.66
CA LEU A 51 2.68 1.43 2.48
C LEU A 51 4.17 1.11 2.33
N LEU A 52 4.82 1.52 1.22
CA LEU A 52 6.24 1.24 0.97
C LEU A 52 7.15 1.85 2.04
N THR A 53 6.92 3.12 2.40
CA THR A 53 7.74 3.83 3.38
C THR A 53 7.67 3.22 4.79
N PRO A 54 6.49 2.98 5.39
CA PRO A 54 6.40 2.31 6.69
C PRO A 54 6.85 0.85 6.64
N ALA A 55 6.63 0.11 5.54
CA ALA A 55 7.16 -1.25 5.39
C ALA A 55 8.70 -1.28 5.39
N CYS A 56 9.34 -0.31 4.74
CA CYS A 56 10.79 -0.12 4.80
C CYS A 56 11.27 0.15 6.23
N ARG A 57 10.56 0.99 6.99
CA ARG A 57 10.89 1.24 8.40
C ARG A 57 10.73 -0.01 9.26
N LEU A 58 9.71 -0.81 9.01
CA LEU A 58 9.47 -2.06 9.75
C LEU A 58 10.55 -3.11 9.47
N ALA A 59 10.97 -3.23 8.20
CA ALA A 59 12.12 -4.04 7.83
C ALA A 59 13.39 -3.58 8.55
N GLN A 60 13.68 -2.26 8.55
CA GLN A 60 14.84 -1.68 9.25
C GLN A 60 14.82 -1.96 10.76
N LEU A 61 13.65 -1.86 11.40
CA LEU A 61 13.48 -2.18 12.82
C LEU A 61 13.73 -3.67 13.11
N SER A 62 13.41 -4.53 12.14
CA SER A 62 13.70 -5.97 12.18
C SER A 62 15.16 -6.30 11.85
N GLY A 63 16.01 -5.30 11.57
CA GLY A 63 17.41 -5.48 11.16
C GLY A 63 17.59 -5.93 9.71
N ARG A 64 16.55 -5.85 8.88
CA ARG A 64 16.57 -6.21 7.45
C ARG A 64 16.52 -4.95 6.59
N ASP A 65 17.26 -4.95 5.49
CA ASP A 65 17.25 -3.85 4.50
C ASP A 65 16.28 -4.11 3.33
N GLU A 66 15.71 -5.32 3.26
CA GLU A 66 14.78 -5.74 2.22
C GLU A 66 13.38 -5.96 2.80
N VAL A 67 12.36 -5.40 2.14
CA VAL A 67 10.96 -5.55 2.52
C VAL A 67 10.41 -6.90 2.06
N GLU A 68 9.86 -7.64 3.00
CA GLU A 68 9.20 -8.93 2.79
C GLU A 68 7.67 -8.81 2.78
N PRO A 69 6.95 -9.82 2.27
CA PRO A 69 5.48 -9.82 2.28
C PRO A 69 4.88 -9.73 3.69
N SER A 70 5.56 -10.26 4.71
CA SER A 70 5.15 -10.17 6.12
C SER A 70 5.08 -8.71 6.62
N ASP A 71 6.06 -7.88 6.24
CA ASP A 71 6.10 -6.47 6.62
C ASP A 71 4.90 -5.71 6.01
N ILE A 72 4.51 -6.07 4.77
CA ILE A 72 3.36 -5.46 4.10
C ILE A 72 2.05 -5.85 4.78
N GLU A 73 1.90 -7.11 5.19
CA GLU A 73 0.72 -7.57 5.93
C GLU A 73 0.59 -6.88 7.27
N GLU A 74 1.70 -6.73 8.00
CA GLU A 74 1.73 -6.03 9.29
C GLU A 74 1.35 -4.55 9.11
N VAL A 75 2.00 -3.84 8.18
CA VAL A 75 1.68 -2.44 7.90
C VAL A 75 0.23 -2.28 7.39
N ARG A 76 -0.29 -3.22 6.59
CA ARG A 76 -1.69 -3.22 6.14
C ARG A 76 -2.67 -3.35 7.31
N SER A 77 -2.28 -4.00 8.40
CA SER A 77 -3.11 -4.09 9.61
C SER A 77 -3.06 -2.81 10.46
N LEU A 78 -1.92 -2.13 10.46
CA LEU A 78 -1.68 -0.92 11.26
C LEU A 78 -2.28 0.34 10.61
N PHE A 79 -2.20 0.43 9.28
CA PHE A 79 -2.72 1.56 8.52
C PHE A 79 -4.03 1.18 7.86
N LEU A 80 -5.08 1.98 8.06
CA LEU A 80 -6.39 1.72 7.50
C LEU A 80 -6.54 2.42 6.15
N ASN A 81 -7.19 1.74 5.20
CA ASN A 81 -7.59 2.38 3.96
C ASN A 81 -8.91 3.16 4.14
N ALA A 82 -9.21 4.09 3.23
CA ALA A 82 -10.39 4.96 3.33
C ALA A 82 -11.72 4.20 3.45
N LYS A 83 -11.86 3.04 2.79
CA LYS A 83 -13.09 2.23 2.87
C LYS A 83 -13.24 1.59 4.25
N GLN A 84 -12.15 1.08 4.82
CA GLN A 84 -12.12 0.52 6.17
C GLN A 84 -12.41 1.60 7.21
N SER A 85 -11.77 2.77 7.11
CA SER A 85 -12.01 3.88 8.02
C SER A 85 -13.46 4.36 7.97
N ALA A 86 -14.07 4.45 6.78
CA ALA A 86 -15.48 4.81 6.64
C ALA A 86 -16.40 3.76 7.29
N LYS A 87 -16.09 2.47 7.15
CA LYS A 87 -16.87 1.39 7.79
C LYS A 87 -16.82 1.46 9.31
N ILE A 88 -15.63 1.69 9.89
CA ILE A 88 -15.45 1.86 11.33
C ILE A 88 -16.25 3.07 11.84
N LEU A 89 -16.26 4.17 11.07
CA LEU A 89 -17.04 5.36 11.43
C LEU A 89 -18.54 5.06 11.49
N THR A 90 -19.08 4.31 10.52
CA THR A 90 -20.49 3.88 10.51
C THR A 90 -20.82 2.92 11.66
N GLU A 91 -19.91 2.01 12.01
CA GLU A 91 -20.12 1.08 13.13
C GLU A 91 -20.08 1.77 14.50
N HIS A 92 -19.34 2.88 14.60
CA HIS A 92 -19.17 3.66 15.83
C HIS A 92 -19.86 5.03 15.79
N GLU A 93 -20.96 5.18 15.03
CA GLU A 93 -21.71 6.43 14.90
C GLU A 93 -22.06 7.11 16.24
N ASN A 94 -22.36 6.32 17.28
CA ASN A 94 -22.69 6.86 18.61
C ASN A 94 -21.50 7.47 19.38
N GLN A 95 -20.26 7.19 18.96
CA GLN A 95 -19.04 7.74 19.58
C GLN A 95 -18.49 8.96 18.82
N PHE A 96 -18.86 9.15 17.56
CA PHE A 96 -18.33 10.19 16.69
C PHE A 96 -19.44 11.18 16.28
N MET A 97 -19.25 12.45 16.66
CA MET A 97 -20.18 13.58 16.56
C MET A 97 -21.51 13.44 17.33
N ARG A 98 -21.69 14.39 18.27
CA ARG A 98 -22.99 14.95 18.66
C ARG A 98 -23.15 16.28 17.95
#